data_AF-A0A524HY78-F1
#
_entry.id   AF-A0A524HY78-F1
#
_cell.length_a   1.000
_cell.length_b   1.000
_cell.length_c   1.000
_cell.angle_alpha   90.00
_cell.angle_beta   90.00
_cell.angle_gamma   90.00
#
_symmetry.space_group_name_H-M   'P 1'
#
loop_
_entity.id
_entity.type
_entity.pdbx_description
1 polymer ?
#
loop_
_entity_poly.entity_id
_entity_poly.type
_entity_poly.pdbx_seq_one_letter_code
_entity_poly.pdbx_strand_id
1 'polypeptide(L)'
;LFVPSTLNWTERGLVVKQRTDFPNADTTRLVLKGGGRFDIKIRVPGWATRGFFVKINGRKQSVKAVPGTYLTLRRNWKDNDTIELRMPFHFYLDPVVDQPNVASIFYGPVLLAAEESGPRTDWRPVTLDAGDIGKSITGDPATLRFSVHGVAFKPFYETYGRYSVYLNVTLK
;
A
#
# COMPACT_ATOMS: atom_id res chain seq x y z
N LEU A 1 -11.36 0.25 2.25
CA LEU A 1 -10.14 -0.48 2.68
C LEU A 1 -9.86 -1.57 1.66
N PHE A 2 -8.62 -2.05 1.56
CA PHE A 2 -8.31 -3.19 0.67
C PHE A 2 -8.09 -4.47 1.49
N VAL A 3 -9.18 -5.18 1.75
CA VAL A 3 -9.21 -6.35 2.65
C VAL A 3 -10.11 -7.42 2.02
N PRO A 4 -9.76 -8.72 2.07
CA PRO A 4 -10.64 -9.80 1.65
C PRO A 4 -11.99 -9.72 2.34
N SER A 5 -13.06 -9.53 1.56
CA SER A 5 -14.37 -9.25 2.13
C SER A 5 -15.47 -9.54 1.12
N THR A 6 -16.69 -9.68 1.62
CA THR A 6 -17.91 -9.73 0.80
C THR A 6 -18.92 -8.75 1.39
N LEU A 7 -19.35 -7.78 0.59
CA LEU A 7 -20.44 -6.88 0.90
C LEU A 7 -21.72 -7.42 0.28
N ASN A 8 -22.72 -7.71 1.11
CA ASN A 8 -24.08 -7.97 0.65
C ASN A 8 -24.89 -6.67 0.73
N TRP A 9 -25.21 -6.08 -0.42
CA TRP A 9 -25.97 -4.84 -0.53
C TRP A 9 -27.40 -5.14 -0.99
N THR A 10 -28.24 -5.53 -0.04
CA THR A 10 -29.60 -6.03 -0.27
C THR A 10 -30.50 -4.99 -0.93
N GLU A 11 -30.41 -3.71 -0.53
CA GLU A 11 -31.25 -2.64 -1.11
C GLU A 11 -30.97 -2.40 -2.60
N ARG A 12 -29.81 -2.84 -3.10
CA ARG A 12 -29.44 -2.77 -4.53
C ARG A 12 -29.45 -4.11 -5.24
N GLY A 13 -29.78 -5.20 -4.54
CA GLY A 13 -29.64 -6.56 -5.09
C GLY A 13 -28.22 -6.85 -5.60
N LEU A 14 -27.20 -6.30 -4.94
CA LEU A 14 -25.80 -6.35 -5.38
C LEU A 14 -24.95 -7.04 -4.31
N VAL A 15 -24.07 -7.95 -4.72
CA VAL A 15 -22.99 -8.47 -3.88
C VAL A 15 -21.66 -8.07 -4.48
N VAL A 16 -20.76 -7.55 -3.65
CA VAL A 16 -19.39 -7.18 -4.07
C VAL A 16 -18.42 -8.04 -3.28
N LYS A 17 -17.70 -8.93 -3.97
CA LYS A 17 -16.64 -9.74 -3.38
C LYS A 17 -15.28 -9.14 -3.70
N GLN A 18 -14.53 -8.80 -2.68
CA GLN A 18 -13.15 -8.35 -2.80
C GLN A 18 -12.18 -9.50 -2.52
N ARG A 19 -11.28 -9.74 -3.45
CA ARG A 19 -10.18 -10.72 -3.35
C ARG A 19 -8.86 -9.96 -3.44
N THR A 20 -7.96 -10.21 -2.51
CA THR A 20 -6.66 -9.52 -2.46
C THR A 20 -5.77 -10.19 -1.45
N ASP A 21 -4.47 -10.16 -1.68
CA ASP A 21 -3.47 -10.54 -0.69
C ASP A 21 -2.78 -9.30 -0.12
N PHE A 22 -3.42 -8.12 -0.19
CA PHE A 22 -2.92 -6.94 0.51
C PHE A 22 -2.73 -7.26 2.01
N PRO A 23 -1.60 -6.85 2.63
CA PRO A 23 -0.55 -6.00 2.06
C PRO A 23 0.67 -6.74 1.48
N ASN A 24 0.58 -8.04 1.18
CA ASN A 24 1.65 -8.85 0.58
C ASN A 24 1.63 -8.82 -0.97
N ALA A 25 0.54 -8.36 -1.57
CA ALA A 25 0.43 -8.16 -3.02
C ALA A 25 -0.06 -6.75 -3.37
N ASP A 26 0.37 -6.24 -4.52
CA ASP A 26 0.03 -4.91 -5.04
C ASP A 26 -1.30 -4.88 -5.83
N THR A 27 -2.07 -5.97 -5.80
CA THR A 27 -3.33 -6.13 -6.55
C THR A 27 -4.55 -6.42 -5.69
N THR A 28 -5.71 -5.97 -6.16
CA THR A 28 -7.02 -6.35 -5.61
C THR A 28 -8.04 -6.50 -6.73
N ARG A 29 -8.98 -7.44 -6.57
CA ARG A 29 -10.04 -7.73 -7.52
C ARG A 29 -11.39 -7.60 -6.84
N LEU A 30 -12.28 -6.82 -7.43
CA LEU A 30 -13.70 -6.76 -7.08
C LEU A 30 -14.48 -7.59 -8.10
N VAL A 31 -15.32 -8.50 -7.61
CA VAL A 31 -16.24 -9.30 -8.42
C VAL A 31 -17.66 -8.93 -8.03
N LEU A 32 -18.44 -8.46 -9.00
CA LEU A 32 -19.82 -8.07 -8.80
C LEU A 32 -20.76 -9.25 -9.07
N LYS A 33 -21.78 -9.40 -8.23
CA LYS A 33 -22.95 -10.24 -8.49
C LYS A 33 -24.19 -9.35 -8.43
N GLY A 34 -25.07 -9.47 -9.43
CA GLY A 34 -26.09 -8.46 -9.72
C GLY A 34 -25.56 -7.36 -10.64
N GLY A 35 -26.36 -6.30 -10.87
CA GLY A 35 -26.01 -5.27 -11.83
C GLY A 35 -26.88 -4.02 -11.74
N GLY A 36 -26.65 -3.09 -12.67
CA GLY A 36 -27.37 -1.82 -12.76
C GLY A 36 -26.44 -0.62 -12.90
N ARG A 37 -27.05 0.56 -13.06
CA ARG A 37 -26.33 1.83 -13.22
C ARG A 37 -26.01 2.44 -11.87
N PHE A 38 -24.73 2.47 -11.51
CA PHE A 38 -24.24 3.13 -10.31
C PHE A 38 -22.74 3.41 -10.39
N ASP A 39 -22.29 4.31 -9.51
CA ASP A 39 -20.89 4.70 -9.39
C ASP A 39 -20.19 3.80 -8.37
N ILE A 40 -19.02 3.28 -8.73
CA ILE A 40 -18.10 2.65 -7.79
C ILE A 40 -16.97 3.64 -7.52
N LYS A 41 -16.87 4.11 -6.26
CA LYS A 41 -15.81 5.01 -5.81
C LYS A 41 -14.71 4.20 -5.13
N ILE A 42 -13.53 4.22 -5.73
CA ILE A 42 -12.38 3.44 -5.29
C ILE A 42 -11.35 4.40 -4.70
N ARG A 43 -10.97 4.18 -3.43
CA ARG A 43 -9.92 4.97 -2.79
C ARG A 43 -8.61 4.81 -3.56
N VAL A 44 -7.95 5.93 -3.85
CA VAL A 44 -6.57 5.97 -4.34
C VAL A 44 -5.69 6.32 -3.15
N PRO A 45 -4.92 5.35 -2.59
CA PRO A 45 -4.07 5.65 -1.43
C PRO A 45 -3.06 6.76 -1.73
N GLY A 46 -2.73 7.56 -0.72
CA GLY A 46 -1.74 8.65 -0.85
C GLY A 46 -0.37 8.15 -1.31
N TRP A 47 0.02 6.95 -0.87
CA TRP A 47 1.27 6.32 -1.29
C TRP A 47 1.25 5.78 -2.72
N ALA A 48 0.13 5.73 -3.45
CA ALA A 48 0.06 5.11 -4.77
C ALA A 48 0.56 6.04 -5.90
N THR A 49 1.75 6.60 -5.76
CA THR A 49 2.35 7.60 -6.68
C THR A 49 3.03 6.96 -7.89
N ARG A 50 3.38 5.68 -7.84
CA ARG A 50 3.94 4.89 -8.97
C ARG A 50 2.89 4.39 -9.96
N GLY A 51 1.66 4.89 -9.83
CA GLY A 51 0.55 4.60 -10.73
C GLY A 51 -0.60 3.85 -10.07
N PHE A 52 -1.76 3.92 -10.72
CA PHE A 52 -2.99 3.26 -10.30
C PHE A 52 -3.66 2.68 -11.56
N PHE A 53 -3.55 1.38 -11.73
CA PHE A 53 -3.97 0.70 -12.95
C PHE A 53 -5.30 -0.02 -12.74
N VAL A 54 -6.22 0.17 -13.69
CA VAL A 54 -7.55 -0.42 -13.65
C VAL A 54 -7.75 -1.29 -14.89
N LYS A 55 -8.22 -2.52 -14.68
CA LYS A 55 -8.83 -3.33 -15.73
C LYS A 55 -10.26 -3.64 -15.36
N ILE A 56 -11.14 -3.63 -16.35
CA ILE A 56 -12.52 -4.11 -16.20
C ILE A 56 -12.74 -5.22 -17.22
N ASN A 57 -13.13 -6.40 -16.74
CA ASN A 57 -13.28 -7.62 -17.54
C ASN A 57 -12.04 -7.89 -18.41
N GLY A 58 -10.86 -7.80 -17.80
CA GLY A 58 -9.56 -7.99 -18.45
C GLY A 58 -9.07 -6.83 -19.32
N ARG A 59 -9.92 -5.83 -19.63
CA ARG A 59 -9.57 -4.70 -20.50
C ARG A 59 -9.03 -3.52 -19.69
N LYS A 60 -7.84 -3.03 -20.04
CA LYS A 60 -7.25 -1.83 -19.44
C LYS A 60 -8.17 -0.63 -19.63
N GLN A 61 -8.33 0.18 -18.58
CA GLN A 61 -9.11 1.42 -18.61
C GLN A 61 -8.15 2.62 -18.55
N SER A 62 -8.41 3.63 -19.39
CA SER A 62 -7.75 4.92 -19.25
C SER A 62 -8.47 5.70 -18.15
N VAL A 63 -7.79 5.93 -17.03
CA VAL A 63 -8.35 6.61 -15.86
C VAL A 63 -7.37 7.64 -15.33
N LYS A 64 -7.89 8.75 -14.83
CA LYS A 64 -7.12 9.72 -14.06
C LYS A 64 -7.32 9.43 -12.57
N ALA A 65 -6.33 8.81 -11.94
CA ALA A 65 -6.31 8.56 -10.50
C ALA A 65 -5.36 9.56 -9.84
N VAL A 66 -5.80 10.19 -8.75
CA VAL A 66 -5.00 11.14 -7.98
C VAL A 66 -4.76 10.57 -6.58
N PRO A 67 -3.51 10.38 -6.13
CA PRO A 67 -3.22 9.90 -4.79
C PRO A 67 -3.94 10.70 -3.69
N GLY A 68 -4.44 10.02 -2.67
CA GLY A 68 -5.19 10.63 -1.57
C GLY A 68 -6.66 10.94 -1.87
N THR A 69 -7.17 10.54 -3.05
CA THR A 69 -8.55 10.83 -3.48
C THR A 69 -9.37 9.56 -3.73
N TYR A 70 -10.50 9.69 -4.43
CA TYR A 70 -11.31 8.58 -4.91
C TYR A 70 -11.43 8.63 -6.44
N LEU A 71 -11.08 7.53 -7.10
CA LEU A 71 -11.40 7.28 -8.50
C LEU A 71 -12.87 6.85 -8.62
N THR A 72 -13.64 7.50 -9.47
CA THR A 72 -15.05 7.13 -9.72
C THR A 72 -15.16 6.36 -11.03
N LEU A 73 -15.67 5.13 -10.97
CA LEU A 73 -16.02 4.31 -12.13
C LEU A 73 -17.54 4.36 -12.34
N ARG A 74 -17.98 5.07 -13.39
CA ARG A 74 -19.40 5.24 -13.73
C ARG A 74 -19.79 4.31 -14.88
N ARG A 75 -20.56 3.25 -14.60
CA ARG A 75 -20.97 2.27 -15.63
C ARG A 75 -22.36 1.69 -15.35
N ASN A 76 -22.90 1.02 -16.35
CA ASN A 76 -23.97 0.05 -16.16
C ASN A 76 -23.32 -1.32 -15.94
N TRP A 77 -23.26 -1.76 -14.69
CA TRP A 77 -22.60 -2.99 -14.29
C TRP A 77 -23.48 -4.20 -14.58
N LYS A 78 -22.83 -5.31 -14.90
CA LYS A 78 -23.48 -6.60 -15.16
C LYS A 78 -23.04 -7.64 -14.15
N ASP A 79 -23.84 -8.69 -14.04
CA ASP A 79 -23.46 -9.85 -13.23
C ASP A 79 -22.11 -10.41 -13.70
N ASN A 80 -21.24 -10.70 -12.74
CA ASN A 80 -19.86 -11.16 -12.93
C ASN A 80 -18.88 -10.14 -13.51
N ASP A 81 -19.26 -8.86 -13.63
CA ASP A 81 -18.28 -7.82 -13.94
C ASP A 81 -17.16 -7.85 -12.89
N THR A 82 -15.94 -7.78 -13.40
CA THR A 82 -14.72 -7.86 -12.59
C THR A 82 -13.90 -6.60 -12.76
N ILE A 83 -13.51 -5.98 -11.65
CA ILE A 83 -12.62 -4.82 -11.60
C ILE A 83 -11.32 -5.27 -10.96
N GLU A 84 -10.23 -5.21 -11.71
CA GLU A 84 -8.88 -5.47 -11.21
C GLU A 84 -8.15 -4.16 -11.03
N LEU A 85 -7.56 -3.97 -9.86
CA LEU A 85 -6.76 -2.81 -9.50
C LEU A 85 -5.33 -3.29 -9.24
N ARG A 86 -4.36 -2.51 -9.72
CA ARG A 86 -2.94 -2.67 -9.36
C ARG A 86 -2.36 -1.32 -8.95
N MET A 87 -1.69 -1.30 -7.80
CA MET A 87 -1.08 -0.11 -7.21
C MET A 87 0.34 -0.47 -6.80
N PRO A 88 1.36 -0.29 -7.67
CA PRO A 88 2.71 -0.74 -7.39
C PRO A 88 3.26 -0.19 -6.07
N PHE A 89 3.67 -1.09 -5.19
CA PHE A 89 4.30 -0.73 -3.93
C PHE A 89 5.72 -0.22 -4.20
N HIS A 90 6.13 0.76 -3.41
CA HIS A 90 7.48 1.29 -3.40
C HIS A 90 7.82 1.80 -2.00
N PHE A 91 9.11 2.00 -1.76
CA PHE A 91 9.58 2.61 -0.54
C PHE A 91 9.37 4.13 -0.56
N TYR A 92 8.89 4.68 0.55
CA TYR A 92 8.86 6.12 0.77
C TYR A 92 9.11 6.44 2.24
N LEU A 93 9.47 7.70 2.49
CA LEU A 93 9.63 8.25 3.83
C LEU A 93 8.38 9.03 4.23
N ASP A 94 7.97 8.88 5.48
CA ASP A 94 6.97 9.73 6.12
C ASP A 94 7.65 10.51 7.28
N PRO A 95 8.02 11.78 7.07
CA PRO A 95 8.78 12.56 8.04
C PRO A 95 7.92 13.04 9.21
N VAL A 96 8.54 13.19 10.37
CA VAL A 96 7.94 13.89 11.50
C VAL A 96 7.85 15.39 11.17
N VAL A 97 6.70 16.00 11.47
CA VAL A 97 6.36 17.38 11.08
C VAL A 97 7.46 18.38 11.46
N ASP A 98 8.00 18.29 12.68
CA ASP A 98 8.95 19.28 13.22
C ASP A 98 10.42 18.84 13.12
N GLN A 99 10.70 17.63 12.63
CA GLN A 99 12.05 17.08 12.50
C GLN A 99 12.18 16.33 11.16
N PRO A 100 12.43 17.04 10.04
CA PRO A 100 12.39 16.44 8.71
C PRO A 100 13.48 15.37 8.47
N ASN A 101 14.54 15.37 9.26
CA ASN A 101 15.56 14.31 9.26
C ASN A 101 15.12 13.06 10.04
N VAL A 102 13.99 13.10 10.76
CA VAL A 102 13.41 11.95 11.43
C VAL A 102 12.20 11.47 10.63
N ALA A 103 12.26 10.25 10.11
CA ALA A 103 11.20 9.71 9.28
C ALA A 103 10.96 8.22 9.50
N SER A 104 9.75 7.78 9.19
CA SER A 104 9.38 6.37 9.06
C SER A 104 9.63 5.88 7.64
N ILE A 105 10.04 4.61 7.48
CA ILE A 105 10.13 3.96 6.16
C ILE A 105 8.87 3.12 5.95
N PHE A 106 8.18 3.35 4.84
CA PHE A 106 7.04 2.55 4.41
C PHE A 106 7.35 1.77 3.13
N TYR A 107 6.70 0.63 2.94
CA TYR A 107 6.59 -0.08 1.66
C TYR A 107 5.12 -0.20 1.27
N GLY A 108 4.67 0.62 0.32
CA GLY A 108 3.23 0.75 0.01
C GLY A 108 2.41 1.13 1.26
N PRO A 109 1.39 0.36 1.67
CA PRO A 109 0.61 0.66 2.86
C PRO A 109 1.31 0.26 4.19
N VAL A 110 2.49 -0.36 4.17
CA VAL A 110 3.08 -1.02 5.33
C VAL A 110 4.17 -0.15 5.96
N LEU A 111 3.99 0.21 7.24
CA LEU A 111 5.05 0.76 8.08
C LEU A 111 6.06 -0.35 8.40
N LEU A 112 7.33 -0.09 8.15
CA LEU A 112 8.42 -0.99 8.49
C LEU A 112 9.06 -0.59 9.82
N ALA A 113 9.33 -1.59 10.66
CA ALA A 113 10.01 -1.45 11.92
C ALA A 113 11.42 -2.03 11.80
N ALA A 114 12.44 -1.23 12.16
CA ALA A 114 13.80 -1.71 12.33
C ALA A 114 13.87 -2.59 13.59
N GLU A 115 14.42 -3.79 13.48
CA GLU A 115 14.62 -4.67 14.64
C GLU A 115 15.82 -4.21 15.47
N GLU A 116 15.62 -4.11 16.78
CA GLU A 116 16.63 -3.64 17.72
C GLU A 116 17.11 -4.78 18.61
N SER A 117 18.42 -4.90 18.79
CA SER A 117 19.00 -5.87 19.73
C SER A 117 18.85 -5.45 21.20
N GLY A 118 18.53 -4.18 21.46
CA GLY A 118 18.41 -3.62 22.79
C GLY A 118 17.67 -2.28 22.82
N PRO A 119 17.42 -1.71 24.01
CA PRO A 119 16.86 -0.37 24.12
C PRO A 119 17.80 0.68 23.52
N ARG A 120 17.22 1.73 22.94
CA ARG A 120 17.94 2.91 22.44
C ARG A 120 17.48 4.17 23.17
N THR A 121 18.37 5.14 23.30
CA THR A 121 18.09 6.49 23.80
C THR A 121 18.16 7.54 22.70
N ASP A 122 18.53 7.12 21.48
CA ASP A 122 18.67 7.92 20.27
C ASP A 122 17.82 7.37 19.12
N TRP A 123 17.62 8.18 18.08
CA TRP A 123 17.03 7.72 16.83
C TRP A 123 18.03 6.86 16.07
N ARG A 124 17.59 5.69 15.57
CA ARG A 124 18.45 4.84 14.74
C ARG A 124 18.89 5.58 13.48
N PRO A 125 20.19 5.76 13.24
CA PRO A 125 20.66 6.36 12.00
C PRO A 125 20.48 5.40 10.83
N VAL A 126 20.01 5.93 9.70
CA VAL A 126 19.95 5.22 8.42
C VAL A 126 20.46 6.13 7.30
N THR A 127 21.23 5.58 6.37
CA THR A 127 21.68 6.30 5.17
C THR A 127 21.02 5.67 3.95
N LEU A 128 20.34 6.49 3.15
CA LEU A 128 19.59 6.07 1.97
C LEU A 128 20.01 6.87 0.74
N ASP A 129 19.89 6.29 -0.44
CA ASP A 129 20.09 6.96 -1.74
C ASP A 129 19.02 8.05 -1.94
N ALA A 130 19.45 9.27 -2.22
CA ALA A 130 18.59 10.44 -2.33
C ALA A 130 17.67 10.41 -3.57
N GLY A 131 18.09 9.72 -4.65
CA GLY A 131 17.32 9.61 -5.89
C GLY A 131 16.29 8.50 -5.86
N ASP A 132 16.59 7.39 -5.18
CA ASP A 132 15.70 6.27 -4.94
C ASP A 132 16.11 5.49 -3.69
N ILE A 133 15.42 5.74 -2.58
CA ILE A 133 15.73 5.10 -1.30
C ILE A 133 15.68 3.57 -1.38
N GLY A 134 14.92 3.00 -2.34
CA GLY A 134 14.85 1.56 -2.55
C GLY A 134 16.19 0.94 -2.97
N LYS A 135 17.13 1.71 -3.52
CA LYS A 135 18.49 1.22 -3.84
C LYS A 135 19.32 0.90 -2.60
N SER A 136 18.97 1.48 -1.46
CA SER A 136 19.66 1.23 -0.18
C SER A 136 18.98 0.14 0.65
N ILE A 137 17.87 -0.42 0.16
CA ILE A 137 17.05 -1.40 0.88
C ILE A 137 17.07 -2.70 0.09
N THR A 138 17.55 -3.77 0.70
CA THR A 138 17.51 -5.13 0.12
C THR A 138 16.42 -5.96 0.79
N GLY A 139 16.04 -7.09 0.20
CA GLY A 139 15.08 -8.01 0.79
C GLY A 139 14.06 -8.52 -0.22
N ASP A 140 12.97 -9.09 0.32
CA ASP A 140 11.92 -9.71 -0.46
C ASP A 140 10.56 -9.01 -0.23
N PRO A 141 10.05 -8.29 -1.25
CA PRO A 141 8.73 -7.67 -1.21
C PRO A 141 7.56 -8.62 -0.90
N ALA A 142 7.63 -9.90 -1.27
CA ALA A 142 6.52 -10.84 -1.06
C ALA A 142 6.36 -11.21 0.42
N THR A 143 7.47 -11.26 1.16
CA THR A 143 7.50 -11.52 2.60
C THR A 143 7.56 -10.26 3.45
N LEU A 144 7.67 -9.08 2.82
CA LEU A 144 7.83 -7.78 3.47
C LEU A 144 9.02 -7.75 4.45
N ARG A 145 10.05 -8.53 4.16
CA ARG A 145 11.29 -8.60 4.96
C ARG A 145 12.39 -7.89 4.22
N PHE A 146 12.97 -6.88 4.86
CA PHE A 146 13.95 -6.00 4.25
C PHE A 146 15.19 -5.83 5.14
N SER A 147 16.25 -5.28 4.57
CA SER A 147 17.47 -4.92 5.29
C SER A 147 18.05 -3.61 4.79
N VAL A 148 18.56 -2.81 5.73
CA VAL A 148 19.30 -1.57 5.45
C VAL A 148 20.59 -1.60 6.26
N HIS A 149 21.74 -1.63 5.57
CA HIS A 149 23.07 -1.73 6.21
C HIS A 149 23.17 -2.85 7.26
N GLY A 150 22.55 -4.01 6.99
CA GLY A 150 22.57 -5.17 7.89
C GLY A 150 21.52 -5.14 9.02
N VAL A 151 20.76 -4.07 9.17
CA VAL A 151 19.63 -4.00 10.11
C VAL A 151 18.39 -4.58 9.44
N ALA A 152 17.70 -5.51 10.11
CA ALA A 152 16.48 -6.10 9.61
C ALA A 152 15.28 -5.16 9.79
N PHE A 153 14.41 -5.15 8.78
CA PHE A 153 13.16 -4.41 8.76
C PHE A 153 12.02 -5.37 8.44
N LYS A 154 10.92 -5.27 9.19
CA LYS A 154 9.71 -6.08 8.99
C LYS A 154 8.45 -5.25 9.24
N PRO A 155 7.26 -5.76 8.90
CA PRO A 155 6.02 -5.02 9.16
C PRO A 155 5.87 -4.71 10.64
N PHE A 156 5.51 -3.47 10.96
CA PHE A 156 5.32 -3.03 12.33
C PHE A 156 4.28 -3.88 13.08
N TYR A 157 3.20 -4.27 12.40
CA TYR A 157 2.15 -5.11 12.98
C TYR A 157 2.58 -6.56 13.31
N GLU A 158 3.78 -6.99 12.88
CA GLU A 158 4.38 -8.29 13.23
C GLU A 158 5.50 -8.16 14.28
N THR A 159 5.65 -6.97 14.87
CA THR A 159 6.76 -6.67 15.77
C THR A 159 6.30 -6.70 17.23
N TYR A 160 6.90 -7.61 18.00
CA TYR A 160 6.67 -7.77 19.44
C TYR A 160 7.91 -7.46 20.30
N GLY A 161 9.09 -7.37 19.68
CA GLY A 161 10.38 -7.13 20.35
C GLY A 161 10.71 -5.65 20.51
N ARG A 162 12.00 -5.34 20.66
CA ARG A 162 12.50 -3.96 20.59
C ARG A 162 12.59 -3.55 19.12
N TYR A 163 12.19 -2.32 18.83
CA TYR A 163 12.17 -1.80 17.47
C TYR A 163 12.30 -0.28 17.42
N SER A 164 12.63 0.22 16.23
CA SER A 164 12.53 1.64 15.87
C SER A 164 11.65 1.80 14.63
N VAL A 165 10.62 2.65 14.70
CA VAL A 165 9.81 3.04 13.53
C VAL A 165 10.15 4.46 13.03
N TYR A 166 10.74 5.28 13.90
CA TYR A 166 11.28 6.59 13.54
C TYR A 166 12.81 6.50 13.50
N LEU A 167 13.40 6.99 12.40
CA LEU A 167 14.81 6.83 12.08
C LEU A 167 15.41 8.19 11.78
N ASN A 168 16.66 8.42 12.19
CA ASN A 168 17.42 9.59 11.77
C ASN A 168 18.01 9.34 10.37
N VAL A 169 17.34 9.88 9.35
CA VAL A 169 17.63 9.64 7.94
C VAL A 169 18.68 10.61 7.43
N THR A 170 19.71 10.07 6.79
CA THR A 170 20.64 10.81 5.93
C THR A 170 20.42 10.39 4.48
N LEU A 171 20.14 11.33 3.59
CA LEU A 171 20.06 11.09 2.15
C LEU A 171 21.41 11.42 1.49
N LYS A 172 21.93 10.51 0.66
CA LYS A 172 23.20 10.67 -0.07
C LYS A 172 23.03 10.47 -1.57
#